data_AF-A0A937C2R4-F1
#
_entry.id   AF-A0A937C2R4-F1
#
_cell.length_a   1.000
_cell.length_b   1.000
_cell.length_c   1.000
_cell.angle_alpha   90.00
_cell.angle_beta   90.00
_cell.angle_gamma   90.00
#
_symmetry.space_group_name_H-M   'P 1'
#
loop_
_entity.id
_entity.type
_entity.pdbx_description
1 polymer ?
#
loop_
_entity_poly.entity_id
_entity_poly.type
_entity_poly.pdbx_seq_one_letter_code
_entity_poly.pdbx_strand_id
1 'polypeptide(L)'
;MQNDQQLTNEKSLEIIQQMINQAKANFTDSGLSWLLWGTMIFLASLSTYFFIDLGSETIFLGWNIFGGVTILLLLYDVVKPKRKKVKTYVDELMRMVHIGFFVCIFIIIFSINESVGPNNGFGFLLMIFAFLMLIKGGAIKSKALMVGAVVNWAGAIAIFINKEFKYDMLIMAAAVLVGYIIPGLILWAEHKGSNKISK
;
A
#
# COMPACT_ATOMS: atom_id res chain seq x y z
N MET A 1 -7.29 28.67 45.54
CA MET A 1 -6.32 28.40 44.45
C MET A 1 -5.16 27.64 45.06
N GLN A 2 -5.11 26.32 44.91
CA GLN A 2 -3.95 25.45 45.18
C GLN A 2 -4.41 24.01 45.06
N ASN A 3 -4.24 23.40 43.89
CA ASN A 3 -4.09 21.96 43.80
C ASN A 3 -3.36 21.58 42.51
N ASP A 4 -2.20 22.19 42.28
CA ASP A 4 -1.19 21.59 41.42
C ASP A 4 -0.58 20.44 42.22
N GLN A 5 -1.29 19.31 42.26
CA GLN A 5 -0.71 18.04 42.66
C GLN A 5 0.49 17.84 41.75
N GLN A 6 1.69 18.04 42.32
CA GLN A 6 2.95 17.64 41.73
C GLN A 6 2.73 16.26 41.13
N LEU A 7 2.69 16.19 39.81
CA LEU A 7 2.62 14.93 39.09
C LEU A 7 3.85 14.16 39.56
N THR A 8 3.64 13.15 40.42
CA THR A 8 4.69 12.26 40.89
C THR A 8 5.49 11.83 39.67
N ASN A 9 6.83 11.88 39.73
CA ASN A 9 7.69 11.63 38.57
C ASN A 9 7.26 10.38 37.78
N GLU A 10 6.79 9.33 38.48
CA GLU A 10 6.21 8.12 37.89
C GLU A 10 4.96 8.36 37.03
N LYS A 11 3.99 9.16 37.48
CA LYS A 11 2.79 9.52 36.71
C LYS A 11 3.13 10.36 35.49
N SER A 12 4.09 11.28 35.59
CA SER A 12 4.57 12.05 34.44
C SER A 12 5.26 11.14 33.42
N LEU A 13 6.08 10.19 33.89
CA LEU A 13 6.78 9.24 33.03
C LEU A 13 5.80 8.26 32.38
N GLU A 14 4.76 7.82 33.11
CA GLU A 14 3.67 7.00 32.60
C GLU A 14 2.85 7.74 31.54
N ILE A 15 2.51 9.01 31.78
CA ILE A 15 1.80 9.86 30.79
C ILE A 15 2.67 10.08 29.55
N ILE A 16 3.97 10.35 29.71
CA ILE A 16 4.91 10.49 28.58
C ILE A 16 4.98 9.16 27.81
N GLN A 17 5.08 8.03 28.50
CA GLN A 17 5.12 6.72 27.88
C GLN A 17 3.80 6.38 27.18
N GLN A 18 2.66 6.73 27.76
CA GLN A 18 1.34 6.61 27.14
C GLN A 18 1.22 7.52 25.91
N MET A 19 1.67 8.76 25.99
CA MET A 19 1.68 9.69 24.85
C MET A 19 2.59 9.19 23.72
N ILE A 20 3.78 8.66 24.04
CA ILE A 20 4.70 8.05 23.08
C ILE A 20 4.09 6.79 22.46
N ASN A 21 3.52 5.91 23.28
CA ASN A 21 2.91 4.66 22.84
C ASN A 21 1.64 4.91 22.02
N GLN A 22 0.84 5.92 22.37
CA GLN A 22 -0.38 6.29 21.67
C GLN A 22 -0.11 7.04 20.38
N ALA A 23 0.95 7.85 20.33
CA ALA A 23 1.50 8.37 19.07
C ALA A 23 1.94 7.20 18.17
N LYS A 24 2.69 6.22 18.72
CA LYS A 24 3.13 5.03 17.98
C LYS A 24 1.96 4.14 17.50
N ALA A 25 0.91 4.00 18.30
CA ALA A 25 -0.28 3.19 17.99
C ALA A 25 -1.19 3.85 16.93
N ASN A 26 -1.39 5.18 16.99
CA ASN A 26 -2.23 5.89 16.02
C ASN A 26 -1.65 5.93 14.60
N PHE A 27 -0.36 5.66 14.41
CA PHE A 27 0.28 5.55 13.09
C PHE A 27 0.13 4.16 12.42
N THR A 28 -0.51 3.18 13.08
CA THR A 28 -0.60 1.79 12.59
C THR A 28 -1.99 1.34 12.13
N ASP A 29 -2.93 2.27 12.03
CA ASP A 29 -4.29 2.00 11.55
C ASP A 29 -4.29 1.96 10.01
N SER A 30 -3.90 0.82 9.40
CA SER A 30 -4.31 0.34 8.04
C SER A 30 -3.35 -0.66 7.35
N GLY A 31 -2.53 -1.42 8.09
CA GLY A 31 -1.76 -2.53 7.49
C GLY A 31 -2.66 -3.54 6.74
N LEU A 32 -3.91 -3.71 7.18
CA LEU A 32 -4.91 -4.57 6.54
C LEU A 32 -5.36 -4.04 5.17
N SER A 33 -5.63 -2.74 5.03
CA SER A 33 -5.99 -2.15 3.72
C SER A 33 -4.83 -2.26 2.72
N TRP A 34 -3.60 -2.14 3.22
CA TRP A 34 -2.39 -2.34 2.42
C TRP A 34 -2.20 -3.80 1.97
N LEU A 35 -2.42 -4.75 2.87
CA LEU A 35 -2.36 -6.17 2.59
C LEU A 35 -3.44 -6.59 1.57
N LEU A 36 -4.69 -6.12 1.76
CA LEU A 36 -5.79 -6.37 0.82
C LEU A 36 -5.42 -5.90 -0.59
N TRP A 37 -4.91 -4.67 -0.71
CA TRP A 37 -4.45 -4.12 -1.98
C TRP A 37 -3.39 -4.99 -2.66
N GLY A 38 -2.36 -5.40 -1.92
CA GLY A 38 -1.31 -6.28 -2.45
C GLY A 38 -1.83 -7.64 -2.89
N THR A 39 -2.71 -8.26 -2.09
CA THR A 39 -3.30 -9.57 -2.44
C THR A 39 -4.19 -9.51 -3.67
N MET A 40 -4.94 -8.42 -3.85
CA MET A 40 -5.78 -8.24 -5.02
C MET A 40 -4.95 -8.09 -6.31
N ILE A 41 -3.87 -7.29 -6.28
CA ILE A 41 -2.96 -7.16 -7.42
C ILE A 41 -2.30 -8.51 -7.73
N PHE A 42 -1.83 -9.22 -6.71
CA PHE A 42 -1.22 -10.55 -6.86
C PHE A 42 -2.18 -11.53 -7.56
N LEU A 43 -3.43 -11.60 -7.10
CA LEU A 43 -4.44 -12.46 -7.69
C LEU A 43 -4.80 -12.04 -9.12
N ALA A 44 -4.89 -10.73 -9.40
CA ALA A 44 -5.16 -10.22 -10.74
C ALA A 44 -4.03 -10.59 -11.71
N SER A 45 -2.77 -10.36 -11.34
CA SER A 45 -1.60 -10.72 -12.15
C SER A 45 -1.53 -12.23 -12.40
N LEU A 46 -1.75 -13.05 -11.38
CA LEU A 46 -1.72 -14.50 -11.51
C LEU A 46 -2.86 -15.03 -12.39
N SER A 47 -4.07 -14.48 -12.24
CA SER A 47 -5.22 -14.84 -13.08
C SER A 47 -4.95 -14.50 -14.55
N THR A 48 -4.40 -13.31 -14.82
CA THR A 48 -4.04 -12.90 -16.19
C THR A 48 -2.99 -13.81 -16.80
N TYR A 49 -1.99 -14.27 -16.04
CA TYR A 49 -1.02 -15.25 -16.51
C TYR A 49 -1.69 -16.57 -16.96
N PHE A 50 -2.59 -17.12 -16.14
CA PHE A 50 -3.31 -18.35 -16.49
C PHE A 50 -4.25 -18.17 -17.69
N PHE A 51 -4.91 -17.01 -17.82
CA PHE A 51 -5.76 -16.73 -18.98
C PHE A 51 -4.95 -16.63 -20.28
N ILE A 52 -3.72 -16.11 -20.24
CA ILE A 52 -2.82 -16.09 -21.40
C ILE A 52 -2.40 -17.52 -21.77
N ASP A 53 -2.09 -18.36 -20.77
CA ASP A 53 -1.68 -19.76 -21.01
C ASP A 53 -2.81 -20.61 -21.61
N LEU A 54 -4.06 -20.36 -21.19
CA LEU A 54 -5.27 -21.03 -21.68
C LEU A 54 -5.78 -20.47 -23.04
N GLY A 55 -5.13 -19.45 -23.61
CA GLY A 55 -5.52 -18.86 -24.89
C GLY A 55 -6.86 -18.10 -24.86
N SER A 56 -7.29 -17.62 -23.69
CA SER A 56 -8.56 -16.89 -23.56
C SER A 56 -8.44 -15.48 -24.16
N GLU A 57 -9.46 -15.05 -24.92
CA GLU A 57 -9.53 -13.69 -25.47
C GLU A 57 -9.73 -12.60 -24.39
N THR A 58 -10.10 -12.99 -23.16
CA THR A 58 -10.43 -12.07 -22.05
C THR A 58 -9.29 -11.91 -21.04
N ILE A 59 -8.08 -11.64 -21.54
CA ILE A 59 -6.83 -11.53 -20.76
C ILE A 59 -6.94 -10.51 -19.60
N PHE A 60 -7.66 -9.40 -19.81
CA PHE A 60 -7.77 -8.29 -18.85
C PHE A 60 -8.96 -8.40 -17.88
N LEU A 61 -9.71 -9.50 -17.89
CA LEU A 61 -10.90 -9.65 -17.05
C LEU A 61 -10.59 -9.51 -15.56
N GLY A 62 -9.47 -10.08 -15.09
CA GLY A 62 -9.00 -9.92 -13.72
C GLY A 62 -8.72 -8.47 -13.33
N TRP A 63 -8.12 -7.68 -14.24
CA TRP A 63 -7.83 -6.27 -14.03
C TRP A 63 -9.10 -5.39 -14.06
N ASN A 64 -10.09 -5.73 -14.89
CA ASN A 64 -11.38 -5.03 -14.91
C ASN A 64 -12.17 -5.24 -13.62
N ILE A 65 -12.21 -6.48 -13.10
CA ILE A 65 -12.82 -6.76 -11.79
C ILE A 65 -12.08 -5.98 -10.69
N PHE A 66 -10.75 -5.98 -10.72
CA PHE A 66 -9.93 -5.23 -9.77
C PHE A 66 -10.26 -3.73 -9.77
N GLY A 67 -10.32 -3.13 -10.96
CA GLY A 67 -10.71 -1.72 -11.13
C GLY A 67 -12.11 -1.43 -10.57
N GLY A 68 -13.09 -2.28 -10.89
CA GLY A 68 -14.47 -2.15 -10.39
C GLY A 68 -14.58 -2.24 -8.87
N VAL A 69 -13.93 -3.23 -8.26
CA VAL A 69 -13.91 -3.39 -6.79
C VAL A 69 -13.24 -2.19 -6.13
N THR A 70 -12.14 -1.69 -6.69
CA THR A 70 -11.43 -0.51 -6.17
C THR A 70 -12.32 0.72 -6.17
N ILE A 71 -13.05 0.96 -7.27
CA ILE A 71 -13.99 2.09 -7.38
C ILE A 71 -15.12 1.95 -6.34
N LEU A 72 -15.69 0.76 -6.17
CA LEU A 72 -16.71 0.47 -5.16
C LEU A 72 -16.21 0.78 -3.73
N LEU A 73 -15.00 0.34 -3.39
CA LEU A 73 -14.39 0.61 -2.08
C LEU A 73 -14.16 2.11 -1.86
N LEU A 74 -13.67 2.83 -2.87
CA LEU A 74 -13.47 4.28 -2.80
C LEU A 74 -14.80 5.02 -2.58
N LEU A 75 -15.87 4.64 -3.29
CA LEU A 75 -17.21 5.21 -3.10
C LEU A 75 -17.73 4.95 -1.69
N TYR A 76 -17.58 3.72 -1.19
CA TYR A 76 -18.00 3.36 0.16
C TYR A 76 -17.25 4.16 1.24
N ASP A 77 -15.94 4.39 1.05
CA ASP A 77 -15.10 5.17 1.98
C ASP A 77 -15.42 6.67 1.99
N VAL A 78 -15.96 7.22 0.90
CA VAL A 78 -16.44 8.61 0.83
C VAL A 78 -17.78 8.78 1.55
N VAL A 79 -18.67 7.79 1.43
CA VAL A 79 -20.02 7.82 2.03
C VAL A 79 -19.97 7.57 3.54
N LYS A 80 -18.98 6.84 4.05
CA LYS A 80 -18.86 6.57 5.48
C LYS A 80 -18.55 7.85 6.28
N PRO A 81 -19.37 8.22 7.28
CA PRO A 81 -19.10 9.39 8.10
C PRO A 81 -17.81 9.17 8.90
N LYS A 82 -16.76 9.89 8.53
CA LYS A 82 -15.46 9.82 9.21
C LYS A 82 -15.63 10.41 10.61
N ARG A 83 -15.49 9.59 11.65
CA ARG A 83 -15.37 10.09 13.03
C ARG A 83 -14.18 11.05 13.06
N LYS A 84 -14.39 12.27 13.56
CA LYS A 84 -13.38 13.34 13.59
C LYS A 84 -12.16 12.89 14.42
N LYS A 85 -11.21 12.20 13.79
CA LYS A 85 -9.84 12.08 14.30
C LYS A 85 -9.14 13.41 14.00
N VAL A 86 -8.37 13.92 14.96
CA VAL A 86 -7.51 15.09 14.77
C VAL A 86 -6.56 14.76 13.62
N LYS A 87 -6.61 15.52 12.52
CA LYS A 87 -5.73 15.30 11.36
C LYS A 87 -4.33 15.77 11.74
N THR A 88 -3.34 14.88 11.62
CA THR A 88 -1.94 15.27 11.80
C THR A 88 -1.36 15.80 10.49
N TYR A 89 -0.24 16.53 10.57
CA TYR A 89 0.50 17.00 9.38
C TYR A 89 0.93 15.82 8.47
N VAL A 90 1.30 14.70 9.08
CA VAL A 90 1.70 13.48 8.36
C VAL A 90 0.50 12.87 7.62
N ASP A 91 -0.69 12.89 8.23
CA ASP A 91 -1.92 12.41 7.56
C ASP A 91 -2.27 13.27 6.34
N GLU A 92 -2.09 14.58 6.44
CA GLU A 92 -2.35 15.52 5.34
C GLU A 92 -1.37 15.32 4.17
N LEU A 93 -0.08 15.15 4.48
CA LEU A 93 0.94 14.79 3.50
C LEU A 93 0.61 13.46 2.81
N MET A 94 0.27 12.42 3.58
CA MET A 94 -0.07 11.11 3.02
C MET A 94 -1.30 11.14 2.12
N ARG A 95 -2.30 11.96 2.47
CA ARG A 95 -3.46 12.17 1.61
C ARG A 95 -3.07 12.81 0.27
N MET A 96 -2.19 13.81 0.26
CA MET A 96 -1.71 14.42 -0.99
C MET A 96 -0.93 13.39 -1.84
N VAL A 97 -0.08 12.59 -1.20
CA VAL A 97 0.66 11.50 -1.86
C VAL A 97 -0.29 10.49 -2.49
N HIS A 98 -1.36 10.07 -1.81
CA HIS A 98 -2.37 9.17 -2.38
C HIS A 98 -3.12 9.79 -3.55
N ILE A 99 -3.49 11.07 -3.48
CA ILE A 99 -4.15 11.76 -4.59
C ILE A 99 -3.24 11.77 -5.83
N GLY A 100 -1.97 12.18 -5.68
CA GLY A 100 -1.00 12.17 -6.77
C GLY A 100 -0.79 10.76 -7.33
N PHE A 101 -0.71 9.76 -6.46
CA PHE A 101 -0.60 8.36 -6.85
C PHE A 101 -1.77 7.88 -7.73
N PHE A 102 -3.01 8.17 -7.34
CA PHE A 102 -4.20 7.82 -8.14
C PHE A 102 -4.25 8.55 -9.49
N VAL A 103 -3.86 9.84 -9.52
CA VAL A 103 -3.78 10.61 -10.77
C VAL A 103 -2.78 9.97 -11.73
N CYS A 104 -1.61 9.59 -11.25
CA CYS A 104 -0.61 8.92 -12.09
C CYS A 104 -1.07 7.54 -12.57
N ILE A 105 -1.74 6.73 -11.74
CA ILE A 105 -2.35 5.46 -12.19
C ILE A 105 -3.32 5.73 -13.35
N PHE A 106 -4.21 6.73 -13.20
CA PHE A 106 -5.18 7.05 -14.23
C PHE A 106 -4.52 7.44 -15.56
N ILE A 107 -3.46 8.25 -15.50
CA ILE A 107 -2.66 8.64 -16.67
C ILE A 107 -1.97 7.42 -17.31
N ILE A 108 -1.40 6.52 -16.51
CA ILE A 108 -0.75 5.30 -17.03
C ILE A 108 -1.77 4.39 -17.70
N ILE A 109 -2.94 4.17 -17.09
CA ILE A 109 -4.02 3.37 -17.69
C ILE A 109 -4.45 3.99 -19.01
N PHE A 110 -4.65 5.31 -19.07
CA PHE A 110 -4.96 5.99 -20.31
C PHE A 110 -3.86 5.80 -21.37
N SER A 111 -2.59 5.95 -20.97
CA SER A 111 -1.44 5.75 -21.86
C SER A 111 -1.33 4.32 -22.40
N ILE A 112 -1.73 3.30 -21.62
CA ILE A 112 -1.74 1.89 -22.06
C ILE A 112 -2.74 1.66 -23.20
N ASN A 113 -3.86 2.38 -23.20
CA ASN A 113 -4.90 2.21 -24.22
C ASN A 113 -4.56 2.93 -25.53
N GLU A 114 -3.81 4.03 -25.47
CA GLU A 114 -3.58 4.89 -26.63
C GLU A 114 -2.18 4.74 -27.26
N SER A 115 -1.11 4.73 -26.45
CA SER A 115 0.25 5.02 -26.94
C SER A 115 1.33 4.04 -26.49
N VAL A 116 1.12 3.34 -25.38
CA VAL A 116 2.13 2.49 -24.75
C VAL A 116 1.63 1.05 -24.71
N GLY A 117 2.43 0.12 -25.23
CA GLY A 117 2.10 -1.31 -25.13
C GLY A 117 1.92 -1.76 -23.67
N PRO A 118 1.03 -2.72 -23.38
CA PRO A 118 0.72 -3.15 -22.02
C PRO A 118 1.97 -3.46 -21.17
N ASN A 119 2.95 -4.16 -21.73
CA ASN A 119 4.23 -4.50 -21.08
C ASN A 119 4.89 -3.28 -20.39
N ASN A 120 5.21 -2.23 -21.15
CA ASN A 120 5.82 -1.01 -20.62
C ASN A 120 4.89 -0.31 -19.61
N GLY A 121 3.58 -0.32 -19.86
CA GLY A 121 2.60 0.27 -18.95
C GLY A 121 2.61 -0.36 -17.55
N PHE A 122 2.64 -1.69 -17.49
CA PHE A 122 2.73 -2.41 -16.21
C PHE A 122 4.07 -2.18 -15.51
N GLY A 123 5.17 -2.01 -16.26
CA GLY A 123 6.45 -1.57 -15.70
C GLY A 123 6.35 -0.20 -15.03
N PHE A 124 5.68 0.79 -15.65
CA PHE A 124 5.44 2.10 -15.04
C PHE A 124 4.53 2.02 -13.81
N LEU A 125 3.49 1.18 -13.83
CA LEU A 125 2.65 0.93 -12.65
C LEU A 125 3.50 0.41 -11.48
N LEU A 126 4.36 -0.56 -11.74
CA LEU A 126 5.20 -1.17 -10.72
C LEU A 126 6.22 -0.16 -10.14
N MET A 127 6.74 0.73 -10.98
CA MET A 127 7.62 1.83 -10.57
C MET A 127 6.93 2.83 -9.64
N ILE A 128 5.69 3.22 -9.94
CA ILE A 128 4.97 4.17 -9.07
C ILE A 128 4.52 3.50 -7.77
N PHE A 129 4.17 2.22 -7.79
CA PHE A 129 3.90 1.44 -6.58
C PHE A 129 5.11 1.41 -5.65
N ALA A 130 6.32 1.16 -6.20
CA ALA A 130 7.56 1.23 -5.44
C ALA A 130 7.82 2.60 -4.83
N PHE A 131 7.54 3.68 -5.57
CA PHE A 131 7.69 5.04 -5.04
C PHE A 131 6.73 5.32 -3.88
N LEU A 132 5.45 4.92 -3.99
CA LEU A 132 4.49 5.04 -2.91
C LEU A 132 4.94 4.25 -1.67
N MET A 133 5.47 3.05 -1.88
CA MET A 133 6.03 2.22 -0.81
C MET A 133 7.19 2.88 -0.09
N LEU A 134 8.09 3.52 -0.83
CA LEU A 134 9.22 4.22 -0.25
C LEU A 134 8.75 5.38 0.64
N ILE A 135 7.82 6.21 0.16
CA ILE A 135 7.27 7.32 0.95
C ILE A 135 6.56 6.82 2.20
N LYS A 136 5.69 5.81 2.06
CA LYS A 136 5.00 5.20 3.21
C LYS A 136 5.98 4.59 4.21
N GLY A 137 6.94 3.81 3.71
CA GLY A 137 7.99 3.19 4.52
C GLY A 137 8.82 4.21 5.27
N GLY A 138 9.19 5.33 4.62
CA GLY A 138 9.92 6.43 5.24
C GLY A 138 9.12 7.12 6.34
N ALA A 139 7.84 7.40 6.13
CA ALA A 139 7.01 8.07 7.11
C ALA A 139 6.74 7.22 8.36
N ILE A 140 6.53 5.92 8.19
CA ILE A 140 6.33 4.99 9.32
C ILE A 140 7.63 4.34 9.81
N LYS A 141 8.78 4.74 9.23
CA LYS A 141 10.13 4.19 9.49
C LYS A 141 10.21 2.66 9.40
N SER A 142 9.42 2.05 8.52
CA SER A 142 9.43 0.60 8.30
C SER A 142 10.48 0.20 7.28
N LYS A 143 11.52 -0.51 7.73
CA LYS A 143 12.56 -1.06 6.85
C LYS A 143 11.99 -2.07 5.85
N ALA A 144 10.97 -2.84 6.24
CA ALA A 144 10.36 -3.85 5.38
C ALA A 144 9.72 -3.23 4.12
N LEU A 145 8.98 -2.13 4.27
CA LEU A 145 8.40 -1.39 3.14
C LEU A 145 9.47 -0.78 2.23
N MET A 146 10.56 -0.26 2.81
CA MET A 146 11.66 0.30 2.01
C MET A 146 12.36 -0.78 1.18
N VAL A 147 12.61 -1.96 1.75
CA VAL A 147 13.14 -3.11 1.00
C VAL A 147 12.15 -3.54 -0.08
N GLY A 148 10.85 -3.57 0.22
CA GLY A 148 9.81 -3.87 -0.75
C GLY A 148 9.77 -2.89 -1.93
N ALA A 149 10.01 -1.60 -1.69
CA ALA A 149 10.17 -0.60 -2.75
C ALA A 149 11.31 -0.93 -3.70
N VAL A 150 12.48 -1.30 -3.16
CA VAL A 150 13.65 -1.65 -3.97
C VAL A 150 13.39 -2.91 -4.80
N VAL A 151 12.76 -3.93 -4.21
CA VAL A 151 12.39 -5.17 -4.92
C VAL A 151 11.43 -4.87 -6.06
N ASN A 152 10.43 -4.00 -5.84
CA ASN A 152 9.52 -3.60 -6.90
C ASN A 152 10.25 -2.82 -8.00
N TRP A 153 11.15 -1.89 -7.69
CA TRP A 153 11.93 -1.24 -8.76
C TRP A 153 12.79 -2.23 -9.56
N ALA A 154 13.39 -3.22 -8.91
CA ALA A 154 14.09 -4.29 -9.63
C ALA A 154 13.13 -5.09 -10.53
N GLY A 155 11.92 -5.38 -10.06
CA GLY A 155 10.86 -6.00 -10.86
C GLY A 155 10.43 -5.14 -12.05
N ALA A 156 10.32 -3.82 -11.90
CA ALA A 156 9.98 -2.90 -12.98
C ALA A 156 11.07 -2.89 -14.07
N ILE A 157 12.34 -2.87 -13.68
CA ILE A 157 13.47 -3.01 -14.60
C ILE A 157 13.40 -4.35 -15.34
N ALA A 158 13.11 -5.44 -14.63
CA ALA A 158 12.95 -6.75 -15.25
C ALA A 158 11.82 -6.78 -16.29
N ILE A 159 10.68 -6.14 -16.01
CA ILE A 159 9.58 -5.99 -16.98
C ILE A 159 10.06 -5.25 -18.23
N PHE A 160 10.73 -4.10 -18.10
CA PHE A 160 11.20 -3.33 -19.26
C PHE A 160 12.20 -4.06 -20.16
N ILE A 161 12.95 -5.03 -19.61
CA ILE A 161 13.90 -5.85 -20.38
C ILE A 161 13.16 -7.01 -21.09
N ASN A 162 12.07 -7.49 -20.51
CA ASN A 162 11.30 -8.58 -21.07
C ASN A 162 10.41 -8.12 -22.22
N LYS A 163 10.35 -8.93 -23.28
CA LYS A 163 9.53 -8.64 -24.46
C LYS A 163 8.17 -9.34 -24.43
N GLU A 164 8.01 -10.32 -23.54
CA GLU A 164 6.84 -11.18 -23.48
C GLU A 164 5.92 -10.83 -22.30
N PHE A 165 4.73 -10.35 -22.64
CA PHE A 165 3.73 -9.88 -21.67
C PHE A 165 3.34 -10.92 -20.62
N LYS A 166 3.40 -12.21 -20.98
CA LYS A 166 3.11 -13.33 -20.08
C LYS A 166 4.04 -13.33 -18.86
N TYR A 167 5.35 -13.13 -19.07
CA TYR A 167 6.32 -13.14 -17.97
C TYR A 167 6.26 -11.86 -17.12
N ASP A 168 5.82 -10.74 -17.69
CA ASP A 168 5.64 -9.49 -16.93
C ASP A 168 4.63 -9.66 -15.80
N MET A 169 3.55 -10.41 -16.05
CA MET A 169 2.54 -10.71 -15.04
C MET A 169 3.10 -11.58 -13.90
N LEU A 170 3.99 -12.53 -14.20
CA LEU A 170 4.68 -13.31 -13.17
C LEU A 170 5.66 -12.46 -12.36
N ILE A 171 6.43 -11.61 -13.02
CA ILE A 171 7.35 -10.70 -12.35
C ILE A 171 6.58 -9.74 -11.45
N MET A 172 5.44 -9.23 -11.93
CA MET A 172 4.57 -8.38 -11.13
C MET A 172 4.01 -9.12 -9.92
N ALA A 173 3.53 -10.36 -10.10
CA ALA A 173 3.05 -11.18 -8.99
C ALA A 173 4.17 -11.44 -7.97
N ALA A 174 5.38 -11.81 -8.41
CA ALA A 174 6.51 -12.05 -7.54
C ALA A 174 6.95 -10.78 -6.79
N ALA A 175 7.06 -9.65 -7.50
CA ALA A 175 7.41 -8.36 -6.91
C ALA A 175 6.38 -7.92 -5.88
N VAL A 176 5.09 -8.00 -6.18
CA VAL A 176 4.02 -7.64 -5.23
C VAL A 176 3.97 -8.58 -4.04
N LEU A 177 4.22 -9.88 -4.23
CA LEU A 177 4.29 -10.82 -3.12
C LEU A 177 5.42 -10.45 -2.16
N VAL A 178 6.62 -10.19 -2.68
CA VAL A 178 7.79 -9.87 -1.86
C VAL A 178 7.74 -8.44 -1.31
N GLY A 179 7.29 -7.48 -2.11
CA GLY A 179 7.35 -6.05 -1.80
C GLY A 179 6.11 -5.50 -1.11
N TYR A 180 4.93 -6.07 -1.34
CA TYR A 180 3.67 -5.61 -0.75
C TYR A 180 3.16 -6.55 0.36
N ILE A 181 3.08 -7.85 0.09
CA ILE A 181 2.45 -8.81 1.00
C ILE A 181 3.35 -9.07 2.22
N ILE A 182 4.63 -9.37 2.03
CA ILE A 182 5.56 -9.64 3.15
C ILE A 182 5.66 -8.43 4.08
N PRO A 183 5.91 -7.19 3.62
CA PRO A 183 5.91 -6.02 4.50
C PRO A 183 4.56 -5.77 5.14
N GLY A 184 3.45 -5.99 4.41
CA GLY A 184 2.09 -5.87 4.96
C GLY A 184 1.83 -6.84 6.12
N LEU A 185 2.29 -8.09 6.01
CA LEU A 185 2.18 -9.09 7.07
C LEU A 185 3.05 -8.75 8.28
N ILE A 186 4.28 -8.26 8.07
CA ILE A 186 5.18 -7.83 9.14
C ILE A 186 4.54 -6.67 9.92
N LEU A 187 4.04 -5.65 9.23
CA LEU A 187 3.36 -4.51 9.86
C LEU A 187 2.11 -4.94 10.62
N TRP A 188 1.35 -5.89 10.07
CA TRP A 188 0.17 -6.44 10.74
C TRP A 188 0.54 -7.24 12.00
N ALA A 189 1.62 -8.01 11.96
CA ALA A 189 2.13 -8.76 13.11
C ALA A 189 2.65 -7.82 14.21
N GLU A 190 3.40 -6.77 13.85
CA GLU A 190 3.85 -5.73 14.79
C GLU A 190 2.66 -5.03 15.48
N HIS A 191 1.60 -4.72 14.71
CA HIS A 191 0.39 -4.11 15.25
C HIS A 191 -0.35 -5.04 16.23
N LYS A 192 -0.50 -6.33 15.88
CA LYS A 192 -1.16 -7.32 16.76
C LYS A 192 -0.35 -7.62 18.02
N GLY A 193 0.99 -7.55 17.94
CA GLY A 193 1.88 -7.65 19.09
C GLY A 193 1.75 -6.48 20.06
N SER A 194 1.69 -5.25 19.55
CA SER A 194 1.50 -4.05 20.38
C SER A 194 0.15 -4.03 21.11
N ASN A 195 -0.92 -4.51 20.47
CA ASN A 195 -2.26 -4.58 21.07
C ASN A 195 -2.42 -5.69 22.13
N LYS A 196 -1.49 -6.65 22.19
CA LYS A 196 -1.45 -7.69 23.24
C LYS A 196 -0.73 -7.23 24.50
N ILE A 197 0.15 -6.24 24.41
CA ILE A 197 0.92 -5.71 25.55
C ILE A 197 0.13 -4.62 26.30
N SER A 198 -0.91 -4.05 25.67
CA SER A 198 -1.78 -3.02 26.27
C SER A 198 -3.10 -3.58 26.85
N LYS A 199 -3.20 -4.89 27.06
CA LYS A 199 -4.31 -5.55 27.78
C LYS A 199 -3.73 -6.25 29.00
#